data_AF-A0AAN6JXS3-F1
#
_entry.id   AF-A0AAN6JXS3-F1
#
_cell.length_a   1.000
_cell.length_b   1.000
_cell.length_c   1.000
_cell.angle_alpha   90.00
_cell.angle_beta   90.00
_cell.angle_gamma   90.00
#
_symmetry.space_group_name_H-M   'P 1'
#
loop_
_entity.id
_entity.type
_entity.pdbx_description
1 polymer ?
#
loop_
_entity_poly.entity_id
_entity_poly.type
_entity_poly.pdbx_seq_one_letter_code
_entity_poly.pdbx_strand_id
1 'polypeptide(L)'
;MVRTPPTSSDDFPARLVVRPATAFGARKVSTDPGTDTSSTHRCLGRILAAPSRGARACGRLIILFDQPGTGRSSSGGEEEIPTTFQGWADNVLALIDALGLEQVDLFGFSMGGCAVQMVALSRPGVVRKLIIAGSGPSAPSSTTTHTFGERSGTEGIVWPRDVPPQRAIALLSAGDGTVKSEVEKGITVSFFPDTDAGRAAARAYFSRIYLRSPATITGGEGEEVLHTFLDAVRSARQRKAYAEWSATDNPRNSFDRLGELGMPVLVLNGDDDLLIPTSRCWELLRGIADAQVIIYPRAGHGFLWQYALRVAGDVGRFLDEALGVERAIL
;
A
#
# COMPACT_ATOMS: atom_id res chain seq x y z
N MET A 1 9.98 38.25 35.73
CA MET A 1 9.28 37.32 36.63
C MET A 1 9.35 35.94 36.00
N VAL A 2 9.94 34.96 36.68
CA VAL A 2 10.17 33.62 36.12
C VAL A 2 8.85 32.83 36.10
N ARG A 3 8.58 32.09 35.02
CA ARG A 3 7.70 30.91 35.04
C ARG A 3 8.50 29.72 34.54
N THR A 4 8.59 28.70 35.38
CA THR A 4 9.27 27.43 35.10
C THR A 4 8.48 26.59 34.08
N PRO A 5 9.16 25.82 33.21
CA PRO A 5 8.50 24.86 32.34
C PRO A 5 8.04 23.61 33.14
N PRO A 6 7.01 22.90 32.68
CA PRO A 6 6.65 21.59 33.24
C PRO A 6 7.75 20.55 32.95
N THR A 7 7.89 19.61 33.88
CA THR A 7 8.97 18.61 33.95
C THR A 7 8.43 17.19 33.72
N SER A 8 9.27 16.28 33.21
CA SER A 8 8.96 14.94 32.64
C SER A 8 8.18 15.00 31.31
N SER A 9 8.58 14.36 30.20
CA SER A 9 9.58 13.31 29.90
C SER A 9 9.30 11.91 30.48
N ASP A 10 8.32 11.23 29.90
CA ASP A 10 8.28 9.76 29.84
C ASP A 10 8.05 9.33 28.38
N ASP A 11 8.97 8.51 27.86
CA ASP A 11 9.13 8.16 26.45
C ASP A 11 8.00 7.34 25.84
N PHE A 12 7.52 7.74 24.64
CA PHE A 12 7.14 6.79 23.58
C PHE A 12 7.24 7.44 22.18
N PRO A 13 8.12 6.95 21.28
CA PRO A 13 8.10 7.41 19.89
C PRO A 13 6.81 6.96 19.19
N ALA A 14 6.06 7.91 18.64
CA ALA A 14 4.82 7.64 17.90
C ALA A 14 5.11 6.96 16.55
N ARG A 15 5.28 5.64 16.56
CA ARG A 15 5.54 4.85 15.35
C ARG A 15 4.23 4.56 14.60
N LEU A 16 3.96 5.33 13.55
CA LEU A 16 2.99 4.95 12.51
C LEU A 16 3.44 3.64 11.88
N VAL A 17 2.60 2.60 11.96
CA VAL A 17 2.77 1.35 11.20
C VAL A 17 1.47 0.91 10.57
N VAL A 18 1.62 0.09 9.55
CA VAL A 18 0.54 -0.38 8.70
C VAL A 18 0.26 -1.85 8.92
N ARG A 19 -1.01 -2.19 9.17
CA ARG A 19 -1.44 -3.58 9.28
C ARG A 19 -2.47 -3.97 8.22
N PRO A 20 -2.36 -5.19 7.67
CA PRO A 20 -3.50 -5.86 7.06
C PRO A 20 -4.50 -6.21 8.18
N ALA A 21 -5.75 -5.77 8.03
CA ALA A 21 -6.77 -5.95 9.08
C ALA A 21 -7.91 -6.86 8.66
N THR A 22 -7.78 -8.12 9.07
CA THR A 22 -8.79 -8.80 9.92
C THR A 22 -8.56 -8.39 11.38
N ALA A 23 -9.56 -8.00 12.17
CA ALA A 23 -10.97 -7.73 11.87
C ALA A 23 -11.56 -6.74 12.91
N PHE A 24 -12.88 -6.47 12.85
CA PHE A 24 -13.64 -5.64 13.79
C PHE A 24 -13.31 -4.14 13.83
N GLY A 25 -14.18 -3.37 14.48
CA GLY A 25 -14.08 -1.91 14.65
C GLY A 25 -14.21 -1.51 16.12
N ALA A 26 -14.36 -0.21 16.38
CA ALA A 26 -14.67 0.32 17.71
C ALA A 26 -15.67 1.48 17.60
N ARG A 27 -16.63 1.52 18.52
CA ARG A 27 -17.65 2.58 18.67
C ARG A 27 -17.31 3.38 19.93
N LYS A 28 -17.49 4.70 19.93
CA LYS A 28 -17.57 5.48 21.18
C LYS A 28 -19.04 5.64 21.54
N VAL A 29 -19.50 4.94 22.57
CA VAL A 29 -20.82 5.18 23.18
C VAL A 29 -20.72 6.45 24.02
N SER A 30 -21.57 7.44 23.73
CA SER A 30 -21.93 8.50 24.68
C SER A 30 -23.22 8.13 25.39
N THR A 31 -23.32 8.48 26.67
CA THR A 31 -24.46 8.16 27.54
C THR A 31 -25.61 9.16 27.37
N ASP A 32 -26.21 9.17 26.18
CA ASP A 32 -27.39 9.99 25.88
C ASP A 32 -28.41 9.13 25.13
N PRO A 33 -29.69 9.01 25.56
CA PRO A 33 -30.63 8.04 25.03
C PRO A 33 -31.30 8.54 23.74
N GLY A 34 -30.52 8.64 22.66
CA GLY A 34 -31.01 9.07 21.35
C GLY A 34 -30.09 8.67 20.20
N THR A 35 -30.58 7.74 19.36
CA THR A 35 -30.16 7.49 17.96
C THR A 35 -28.66 7.35 17.64
N ASP A 36 -28.17 6.11 17.47
CA ASP A 36 -27.04 5.82 16.55
C ASP A 36 -27.00 4.36 16.04
N THR A 37 -27.19 4.16 14.74
CA THR A 37 -27.27 2.84 14.08
C THR A 37 -26.46 2.73 12.78
N SER A 38 -25.24 2.13 12.86
CA SER A 38 -24.51 1.46 11.76
C SER A 38 -23.85 2.39 10.68
N SER A 39 -22.85 2.04 9.85
CA SER A 39 -21.98 0.85 9.62
C SER A 39 -20.68 1.21 8.82
N THR A 40 -19.84 0.22 8.46
CA THR A 40 -18.38 0.37 8.15
C THR A 40 -17.88 -0.27 6.82
N HIS A 41 -17.31 0.48 5.86
CA HIS A 41 -16.96 -0.04 4.52
C HIS A 41 -15.58 0.40 3.94
N ARG A 42 -15.19 -0.09 2.74
CA ARG A 42 -13.78 -0.28 2.30
C ARG A 42 -13.47 0.25 0.88
N CYS A 43 -12.22 0.71 0.64
CA CYS A 43 -11.67 0.92 -0.71
C CYS A 43 -10.35 0.13 -1.01
N LEU A 44 -10.01 0.05 -2.32
CA LEU A 44 -8.74 -0.38 -2.93
C LEU A 44 -7.82 0.84 -3.09
N GLY A 45 -6.54 0.71 -2.71
CA GLY A 45 -5.65 1.84 -2.50
C GLY A 45 -5.68 2.30 -1.05
N ARG A 46 -4.83 1.70 -0.21
CA ARG A 46 -4.71 2.01 1.22
C ARG A 46 -3.26 2.31 1.56
N ILE A 47 -2.95 3.60 1.60
CA ILE A 47 -1.83 4.13 2.39
C ILE A 47 -2.46 4.65 3.69
N LEU A 48 -1.69 4.87 4.73
CA LEU A 48 -2.17 4.61 6.07
C LEU A 48 -2.00 5.78 7.05
N ALA A 49 -3.11 6.47 7.40
CA ALA A 49 -3.18 7.41 8.51
C ALA A 49 -4.62 7.85 9.02
N ALA A 50 -5.01 7.52 10.27
CA ALA A 50 -6.14 8.14 10.99
C ALA A 50 -5.74 8.73 12.39
N PRO A 51 -6.00 10.02 12.67
CA PRO A 51 -6.03 10.55 14.05
C PRO A 51 -7.24 10.07 14.86
N SER A 52 -7.14 10.32 16.17
CA SER A 52 -8.20 10.25 17.19
C SER A 52 -8.68 8.85 17.62
N ARG A 53 -8.22 8.45 18.82
CA ARG A 53 -8.72 7.31 19.63
C ARG A 53 -8.57 5.92 18.96
N GLY A 54 -7.35 5.58 18.59
CA GLY A 54 -7.01 4.36 17.85
C GLY A 54 -7.05 3.05 18.66
N ALA A 55 -7.12 1.94 17.92
CA ALA A 55 -6.88 0.60 18.44
C ALA A 55 -5.37 0.34 18.56
N ARG A 56 -4.90 -0.05 19.74
CA ARG A 56 -3.52 -0.51 19.95
C ARG A 56 -3.40 -1.96 19.48
N ALA A 57 -2.44 -2.25 18.61
CA ALA A 57 -2.05 -3.61 18.29
C ALA A 57 -0.57 -3.82 18.65
N CYS A 58 -0.31 -4.63 19.67
CA CYS A 58 1.03 -4.89 20.21
C CYS A 58 1.85 -3.61 20.48
N GLY A 59 1.27 -2.66 21.22
CA GLY A 59 1.96 -1.43 21.64
C GLY A 59 2.14 -0.35 20.57
N ARG A 60 1.81 -0.61 19.30
CA ARG A 60 2.03 0.34 18.20
C ARG A 60 0.74 0.97 17.68
N LEU A 61 0.83 2.24 17.27
CA LEU A 61 -0.28 3.00 16.69
C LEU A 61 -0.37 2.74 15.17
N ILE A 62 -1.55 2.30 14.73
CA ILE A 62 -1.86 2.08 13.32
C ILE A 62 -2.91 3.08 12.89
N ILE A 63 -2.56 3.83 11.87
CA ILE A 63 -3.17 5.07 11.39
C ILE A 63 -3.58 4.56 9.97
N LEU A 64 -4.88 4.41 9.58
CA LEU A 64 -5.31 3.97 8.21
C LEU A 64 -5.96 5.14 7.45
N PHE A 65 -5.68 5.39 6.16
CA PHE A 65 -6.37 6.43 5.37
C PHE A 65 -6.89 5.93 4.02
N ASP A 66 -7.82 6.69 3.45
CA ASP A 66 -8.21 6.57 2.04
C ASP A 66 -7.59 7.80 1.33
N GLN A 67 -6.86 7.62 0.22
CA GLN A 67 -6.37 8.75 -0.58
C GLN A 67 -7.54 9.60 -1.13
N PRO A 68 -7.39 10.90 -1.40
CA PRO A 68 -8.39 11.68 -2.14
C PRO A 68 -8.75 10.98 -3.45
N GLY A 69 -10.05 10.82 -3.71
CA GLY A 69 -10.53 10.01 -4.82
C GLY A 69 -10.73 8.51 -4.51
N THR A 70 -10.39 8.05 -3.31
CA THR A 70 -10.72 6.69 -2.83
C THR A 70 -11.52 6.76 -1.54
N GLY A 71 -12.34 5.73 -1.30
CA GLY A 71 -12.98 5.54 0.00
C GLY A 71 -13.83 6.73 0.42
N ARG A 72 -13.73 7.12 1.69
CA ARG A 72 -14.51 8.22 2.26
C ARG A 72 -13.84 9.60 2.12
N SER A 73 -12.66 9.68 1.52
CA SER A 73 -11.93 10.93 1.39
C SER A 73 -12.46 11.79 0.24
N SER A 74 -12.96 12.97 0.60
CA SER A 74 -13.24 14.03 -0.35
C SER A 74 -11.95 14.50 -1.02
N SER A 75 -12.02 14.69 -2.33
CA SER A 75 -11.23 15.71 -3.03
C SER A 75 -12.13 16.93 -3.23
N GLY A 76 -11.61 18.16 -3.21
CA GLY A 76 -12.43 19.38 -3.40
C GLY A 76 -13.04 19.49 -4.80
N GLY A 77 -12.55 18.69 -5.75
CA GLY A 77 -13.23 18.30 -6.98
C GLY A 77 -12.64 17.01 -7.55
N GLU A 78 -13.16 16.52 -8.67
CA GLU A 78 -12.54 15.39 -9.38
C GLU A 78 -11.16 15.74 -9.95
N GLU A 79 -10.94 17.03 -10.24
CA GLU A 79 -9.68 17.55 -10.77
C GLU A 79 -8.54 17.54 -9.75
N GLU A 80 -8.88 17.68 -8.46
CA GLU A 80 -7.93 17.65 -7.33
C GLU A 80 -7.44 16.24 -6.97
N ILE A 81 -8.06 15.18 -7.51
CA ILE A 81 -7.56 13.81 -7.33
C ILE A 81 -6.23 13.69 -8.11
N PRO A 82 -5.08 13.48 -7.45
CA PRO A 82 -3.81 13.62 -8.14
C PRO A 82 -3.57 12.48 -9.13
N THR A 83 -3.12 12.84 -10.33
CA THR A 83 -2.82 11.88 -11.42
C THR A 83 -1.34 11.52 -11.49
N THR A 84 -0.63 11.60 -10.36
CA THR A 84 0.81 11.33 -10.22
C THR A 84 1.08 10.72 -8.85
N PHE A 85 2.07 9.83 -8.72
CA PHE A 85 2.42 9.28 -7.40
C PHE A 85 3.16 10.27 -6.50
N GLN A 86 3.71 11.35 -7.05
CA GLN A 86 4.17 12.48 -6.25
C GLN A 86 2.99 13.17 -5.56
N GLY A 87 1.90 13.48 -6.26
CA GLY A 87 0.71 14.07 -5.63
C GLY A 87 0.08 13.15 -4.57
N TRP A 88 0.21 11.83 -4.74
CA TRP A 88 -0.17 10.87 -3.70
C TRP A 88 0.75 10.94 -2.48
N ALA A 89 2.05 11.14 -2.68
CA ALA A 89 3.01 11.36 -1.60
C ALA A 89 2.80 12.71 -0.90
N ASP A 90 2.47 13.76 -1.64
CA ASP A 90 2.20 15.10 -1.10
C ASP A 90 1.00 15.06 -0.13
N ASN A 91 -0.04 14.27 -0.44
CA ASN A 91 -1.16 14.00 0.48
C ASN A 91 -0.71 13.24 1.76
N VAL A 92 0.20 12.26 1.64
CA VAL A 92 0.75 11.54 2.81
C VAL A 92 1.55 12.50 3.68
N LEU A 93 2.37 13.37 3.08
CA LEU A 93 3.17 14.38 3.78
C LEU A 93 2.29 15.41 4.48
N ALA A 94 1.27 15.94 3.80
CA ALA A 94 0.31 16.86 4.40
C ALA A 94 -0.44 16.23 5.59
N LEU A 95 -0.74 14.93 5.53
CA LEU A 95 -1.35 14.19 6.62
C LEU A 95 -0.37 13.93 7.78
N ILE A 96 0.90 13.64 7.51
CA ILE A 96 1.96 13.56 8.52
C ILE A 96 2.12 14.92 9.25
N ASP A 97 2.15 16.01 8.50
CA ASP A 97 2.27 17.38 9.01
C ASP A 97 1.04 17.78 9.86
N ALA A 98 -0.18 17.52 9.37
CA ALA A 98 -1.43 17.78 10.10
C ALA A 98 -1.58 16.95 11.39
N LEU A 99 -0.89 15.80 11.48
CA LEU A 99 -0.84 14.95 12.66
C LEU A 99 0.27 15.34 13.64
N GLY A 100 1.19 16.23 13.26
CA GLY A 100 2.37 16.58 14.06
C GLY A 100 3.34 15.41 14.25
N LEU A 101 3.46 14.52 13.25
CA LEU A 101 4.32 13.34 13.34
C LEU A 101 5.73 13.65 12.82
N GLU A 102 6.71 13.68 13.73
CA GLU A 102 8.11 13.95 13.39
C GLU A 102 8.79 12.80 12.62
N GLN A 103 8.35 11.56 12.85
CA GLN A 103 8.90 10.37 12.21
C GLN A 103 7.88 9.23 12.15
N VAL A 104 7.84 8.49 11.04
CA VAL A 104 6.87 7.42 10.74
C VAL A 104 7.54 6.19 10.12
N ASP A 105 6.94 5.00 10.28
CA ASP A 105 7.21 3.89 9.36
C ASP A 105 6.16 3.93 8.24
N LEU A 106 6.55 3.64 7.00
CA LEU A 106 5.63 3.64 5.85
C LEU A 106 5.49 2.25 5.27
N PHE A 107 4.29 1.92 4.82
CA PHE A 107 3.99 0.71 4.06
C PHE A 107 3.06 1.08 2.93
N GLY A 108 3.42 0.69 1.72
CA GLY A 108 2.60 0.85 0.54
C GLY A 108 2.36 -0.49 -0.12
N PHE A 109 1.08 -0.83 -0.36
CA PHE A 109 0.71 -1.98 -1.19
C PHE A 109 0.32 -1.53 -2.59
N SER A 110 0.81 -2.22 -3.63
CA SER A 110 0.46 -1.95 -5.03
C SER A 110 0.80 -0.50 -5.41
N MET A 111 -0.15 0.26 -5.96
CA MET A 111 -0.08 1.72 -6.16
C MET A 111 0.36 2.50 -4.92
N GLY A 112 0.03 2.01 -3.71
CA GLY A 112 0.51 2.60 -2.47
C GLY A 112 2.03 2.48 -2.30
N GLY A 113 2.64 1.42 -2.83
CA GLY A 113 4.10 1.19 -2.85
C GLY A 113 4.82 2.25 -3.68
N CYS A 114 4.22 2.67 -4.80
CA CYS A 114 4.72 3.78 -5.63
C CYS A 114 4.71 5.10 -4.86
N ALA A 115 3.59 5.40 -4.18
CA ALA A 115 3.45 6.62 -3.39
C ALA A 115 4.44 6.69 -2.21
N VAL A 116 4.61 5.62 -1.41
CA VAL A 116 5.53 5.67 -0.25
C VAL A 116 7.01 5.76 -0.65
N GLN A 117 7.40 5.26 -1.83
CA GLN A 117 8.71 5.55 -2.42
C GLN A 117 8.87 7.06 -2.65
N MET A 118 7.88 7.73 -3.26
CA MET A 118 7.94 9.18 -3.49
C MET A 118 7.92 10.00 -2.20
N VAL A 119 7.25 9.54 -1.13
CA VAL A 119 7.35 10.17 0.21
C VAL A 119 8.79 10.10 0.73
N ALA A 120 9.41 8.92 0.70
CA ALA A 120 10.77 8.74 1.17
C ALA A 120 11.81 9.50 0.31
N LEU A 121 11.60 9.59 -1.01
CA LEU A 121 12.43 10.38 -1.94
C LEU A 121 12.23 11.90 -1.83
N SER A 122 11.13 12.35 -1.23
CA SER A 122 10.79 13.77 -1.07
C SER A 122 11.16 14.30 0.32
N ARG A 123 11.05 13.48 1.37
CA ARG A 123 11.34 13.86 2.76
C ARG A 123 11.93 12.69 3.56
N PRO A 124 13.14 12.18 3.22
CA PRO A 124 13.68 10.95 3.80
C PRO A 124 13.78 10.97 5.33
N GLY A 125 14.08 12.13 5.93
CA GLY A 125 14.19 12.28 7.39
C GLY A 125 12.91 11.98 8.18
N VAL A 126 11.73 11.98 7.54
CA VAL A 126 10.46 11.63 8.20
C VAL A 126 10.20 10.11 8.20
N VAL A 127 10.95 9.33 7.44
CA VAL A 127 10.71 7.88 7.26
C VAL A 127 11.77 7.05 8.00
N ARG A 128 11.36 6.37 9.07
CA ARG A 128 12.24 5.49 9.87
C ARG A 128 12.51 4.16 9.18
N LYS A 129 11.47 3.53 8.63
CA LYS A 129 11.51 2.28 7.88
C LYS A 129 10.44 2.29 6.79
N LEU A 130 10.74 1.68 5.65
CA LEU A 130 9.86 1.63 4.49
C LEU A 130 9.47 0.18 4.18
N ILE A 131 8.23 -0.05 3.76
CA ILE A 131 7.74 -1.37 3.34
C ILE A 131 7.04 -1.23 1.99
N ILE A 132 7.52 -1.98 1.00
CA ILE A 132 7.04 -1.94 -0.39
C ILE A 132 6.44 -3.31 -0.70
N ALA A 133 5.11 -3.40 -0.71
CA ALA A 133 4.37 -4.65 -0.86
C ALA A 133 3.71 -4.74 -2.24
N GLY A 134 3.95 -5.83 -2.99
CA GLY A 134 3.37 -6.06 -4.32
C GLY A 134 3.55 -4.85 -5.23
N SER A 135 4.76 -4.31 -5.33
CA SER A 135 5.03 -3.04 -6.01
C SER A 135 6.49 -3.02 -6.48
N GLY A 136 6.80 -2.10 -7.40
CA GLY A 136 8.14 -1.89 -7.95
C GLY A 136 8.48 -0.40 -8.06
N PRO A 137 9.68 -0.07 -8.55
CA PRO A 137 10.07 1.29 -8.91
C PRO A 137 9.35 1.75 -10.19
N SER A 138 9.59 2.99 -10.61
CA SER A 138 9.13 3.51 -11.91
C SER A 138 9.78 2.77 -13.08
N ALA A 139 9.45 3.12 -14.33
CA ALA A 139 10.35 2.85 -15.43
C ALA A 139 11.73 3.48 -15.20
N PRO A 140 12.84 2.87 -15.68
CA PRO A 140 14.12 3.58 -15.83
C PRO A 140 13.98 4.76 -16.80
N SER A 141 14.81 5.80 -16.64
CA SER A 141 14.77 6.93 -17.58
C SER A 141 15.33 6.53 -18.95
N SER A 142 14.73 7.03 -20.03
CA SER A 142 15.29 6.88 -21.39
C SER A 142 16.57 7.68 -21.61
N THR A 143 16.88 8.64 -20.73
CA THR A 143 18.11 9.45 -20.78
C THR A 143 19.28 8.84 -19.99
N THR A 144 19.01 7.89 -19.10
CA THR A 144 20.03 7.19 -18.33
C THR A 144 20.59 6.06 -19.19
N THR A 145 21.88 6.15 -19.57
CA THR A 145 22.52 5.14 -20.42
C THR A 145 22.77 3.85 -19.63
N HIS A 146 21.78 2.96 -19.58
CA HIS A 146 21.94 1.62 -19.00
C HIS A 146 22.73 0.71 -19.95
N THR A 147 24.03 0.93 -20.09
CA THR A 147 24.95 0.01 -20.77
C THR A 147 24.98 -1.33 -20.05
N PHE A 148 24.54 -2.38 -20.73
CA PHE A 148 24.64 -3.76 -20.22
C PHE A 148 26.12 -4.13 -20.04
N GLY A 149 26.50 -4.51 -18.81
CA GLY A 149 27.84 -4.99 -18.50
C GLY A 149 28.87 -3.93 -18.05
N GLU A 150 28.52 -2.65 -18.04
CA GLU A 150 29.35 -1.61 -17.40
C GLU A 150 28.51 -0.74 -16.44
N ARG A 151 28.48 -1.15 -15.17
CA ARG A 151 27.96 -0.39 -14.01
C ARG A 151 26.52 0.14 -14.09
N SER A 152 25.68 -0.43 -14.94
CA SER A 152 24.23 -0.37 -14.71
C SER A 152 23.91 -1.27 -13.49
N GLY A 153 23.22 -0.72 -12.48
CA GLY A 153 22.89 -1.41 -11.22
C GLY A 153 21.89 -2.58 -11.37
N THR A 154 21.75 -3.14 -12.57
CA THR A 154 20.80 -4.18 -12.97
C THR A 154 21.47 -5.53 -13.20
N GLU A 155 22.77 -5.69 -12.89
CA GLU A 155 23.48 -6.96 -13.02
C GLU A 155 22.80 -8.10 -12.23
N GLY A 156 22.36 -9.13 -12.97
CA GLY A 156 21.60 -10.27 -12.44
C GLY A 156 20.09 -10.07 -12.35
N ILE A 157 19.54 -8.93 -12.80
CA ILE A 157 18.09 -8.73 -12.96
C ILE A 157 17.64 -9.27 -14.32
N VAL A 158 16.49 -9.94 -14.36
CA VAL A 158 15.86 -10.40 -15.61
C VAL A 158 15.43 -9.19 -16.45
N TRP A 159 16.04 -9.04 -17.63
CA TRP A 159 15.72 -8.00 -18.61
C TRP A 159 15.57 -8.60 -20.03
N PRO A 160 14.63 -8.14 -20.88
CA PRO A 160 13.63 -7.11 -20.62
C PRO A 160 12.68 -7.48 -19.49
N ARG A 161 12.14 -6.45 -18.82
CA ARG A 161 11.15 -6.60 -17.76
C ARG A 161 10.04 -7.57 -18.17
N ASP A 162 9.79 -8.57 -17.33
CA ASP A 162 8.58 -9.40 -17.42
C ASP A 162 7.35 -8.53 -17.65
N VAL A 163 6.58 -8.90 -18.68
CA VAL A 163 5.36 -8.23 -19.11
C VAL A 163 4.18 -8.91 -18.41
N PRO A 164 3.41 -8.19 -17.56
CA PRO A 164 2.25 -8.78 -16.90
C PRO A 164 1.22 -9.26 -17.95
N PRO A 165 0.53 -10.39 -17.71
CA PRO A 165 -0.48 -10.89 -18.63
C PRO A 165 -1.64 -9.89 -18.75
N GLN A 166 -1.87 -9.38 -19.97
CA GLN A 166 -2.90 -8.39 -20.27
C GLN A 166 -4.30 -8.77 -19.76
N ARG A 167 -4.60 -10.08 -19.70
CA ARG A 167 -5.86 -10.61 -19.14
C ARG A 167 -6.10 -10.21 -17.68
N ALA A 168 -5.07 -10.19 -16.83
CA ALA A 168 -5.20 -9.84 -15.41
C ALA A 168 -5.49 -8.33 -15.25
N ILE A 169 -4.79 -7.49 -16.00
CA ILE A 169 -5.03 -6.04 -16.03
C ILE A 169 -6.42 -5.73 -16.60
N ALA A 170 -6.79 -6.38 -17.70
CA ALA A 170 -8.09 -6.19 -18.35
C ALA A 170 -9.26 -6.61 -17.45
N LEU A 171 -9.19 -7.77 -16.78
CA LEU A 171 -10.24 -8.21 -15.86
C LEU A 171 -10.37 -7.33 -14.62
N LEU A 172 -9.28 -6.76 -14.12
CA LEU A 172 -9.31 -5.78 -13.04
C LEU A 172 -9.90 -4.42 -13.50
N SER A 173 -9.87 -4.14 -14.80
CA SER A 173 -10.31 -2.88 -15.40
C SER A 173 -11.62 -3.01 -16.21
N ALA A 174 -12.29 -4.16 -16.16
CA ALA A 174 -13.39 -4.49 -17.07
C ALA A 174 -14.72 -3.81 -16.72
N GLY A 175 -14.96 -3.58 -15.42
CA GLY A 175 -16.14 -2.90 -14.89
C GLY A 175 -15.80 -1.57 -14.24
N ASP A 176 -16.83 -0.78 -13.93
CA ASP A 176 -16.73 0.50 -13.20
C ASP A 176 -16.58 0.32 -11.67
N GLY A 177 -16.52 -0.93 -11.20
CA GLY A 177 -16.41 -1.30 -9.80
C GLY A 177 -17.75 -1.48 -9.07
N THR A 178 -18.89 -1.30 -9.75
CA THR A 178 -20.23 -1.41 -9.12
C THR A 178 -20.79 -2.83 -9.09
N VAL A 179 -20.54 -3.60 -10.15
CA VAL A 179 -21.07 -4.95 -10.34
C VAL A 179 -20.29 -5.97 -9.51
N LYS A 180 -20.92 -6.54 -8.48
CA LYS A 180 -20.28 -7.47 -7.53
C LYS A 180 -19.62 -8.65 -8.24
N SER A 181 -20.32 -9.27 -9.19
CA SER A 181 -19.85 -10.46 -9.90
C SER A 181 -18.59 -10.19 -10.74
N GLU A 182 -18.48 -9.00 -11.35
CA GLU A 182 -17.29 -8.55 -12.06
C GLU A 182 -16.13 -8.24 -11.10
N VAL A 183 -16.38 -7.55 -9.99
CA VAL A 183 -15.36 -7.25 -8.97
C VAL A 183 -14.82 -8.54 -8.33
N GLU A 184 -15.68 -9.50 -8.00
CA GLU A 184 -15.28 -10.82 -7.51
C GLU A 184 -14.37 -11.54 -8.51
N LYS A 185 -14.74 -11.54 -9.80
CA LYS A 185 -13.97 -12.16 -10.89
C LYS A 185 -12.62 -11.47 -11.11
N GLY A 186 -12.61 -10.13 -11.21
CA GLY A 186 -11.40 -9.33 -11.42
C GLY A 186 -10.39 -9.49 -10.29
N ILE A 187 -10.84 -9.39 -9.04
CA ILE A 187 -9.96 -9.62 -7.88
C ILE A 187 -9.51 -11.07 -7.80
N THR A 188 -10.40 -12.05 -8.00
CA THR A 188 -10.04 -13.48 -7.90
C THR A 188 -8.95 -13.85 -8.90
N VAL A 189 -9.09 -13.44 -10.17
CA VAL A 189 -8.13 -13.79 -11.23
C VAL A 189 -6.83 -13.00 -11.11
N SER A 190 -6.87 -11.73 -10.72
CA SER A 190 -5.68 -10.86 -10.78
C SER A 190 -4.88 -10.81 -9.47
N PHE A 191 -5.45 -11.26 -8.35
CA PHE A 191 -4.77 -11.26 -7.04
C PHE A 191 -4.44 -12.64 -6.48
N PHE A 192 -5.04 -13.72 -7.00
CA PHE A 192 -4.84 -15.07 -6.48
C PHE A 192 -4.45 -16.05 -7.60
N PRO A 193 -3.49 -16.96 -7.37
CA PRO A 193 -3.12 -17.99 -8.35
C PRO A 193 -4.31 -18.90 -8.68
N ASP A 194 -4.38 -19.41 -9.92
CA ASP A 194 -5.44 -20.35 -10.34
C ASP A 194 -5.20 -21.79 -9.84
N THR A 195 -5.03 -21.91 -8.53
CA THR A 195 -4.81 -23.15 -7.79
C THR A 195 -5.91 -23.34 -6.75
N ASP A 196 -6.10 -24.54 -6.20
CA ASP A 196 -7.10 -24.75 -5.14
C ASP A 196 -6.83 -23.90 -3.90
N ALA A 197 -5.56 -23.69 -3.57
CA ALA A 197 -5.13 -22.82 -2.47
C ALA A 197 -5.45 -21.34 -2.76
N GLY A 198 -5.15 -20.85 -3.97
CA GLY A 198 -5.47 -19.48 -4.38
C GLY A 198 -6.97 -19.22 -4.44
N ARG A 199 -7.75 -20.13 -5.05
CA ARG A 199 -9.22 -20.07 -5.06
C ARG A 199 -9.82 -20.14 -3.65
N ALA A 200 -9.25 -20.92 -2.74
CA ALA A 200 -9.66 -20.93 -1.32
C ALA A 200 -9.31 -19.62 -0.61
N ALA A 201 -8.15 -19.03 -0.89
CA ALA A 201 -7.74 -17.74 -0.35
C ALA A 201 -8.62 -16.58 -0.85
N ALA A 202 -9.02 -16.61 -2.12
CA ALA A 202 -9.98 -15.67 -2.70
C ALA A 202 -11.35 -15.75 -2.00
N ARG A 203 -11.90 -16.97 -1.84
CA ARG A 203 -13.14 -17.18 -1.06
C ARG A 203 -13.01 -16.65 0.36
N ALA A 204 -11.92 -16.99 1.06
CA ALA A 204 -11.67 -16.50 2.42
C ALA A 204 -11.52 -14.99 2.48
N TYR A 205 -10.92 -14.34 1.47
CA TYR A 205 -10.89 -12.90 1.33
C TYR A 205 -12.30 -12.31 1.25
N PHE A 206 -13.13 -12.80 0.32
CA PHE A 206 -14.49 -12.32 0.13
C PHE A 206 -15.39 -12.55 1.35
N SER A 207 -15.32 -13.73 2.01
CA SER A 207 -16.02 -13.95 3.29
C SER A 207 -15.66 -12.88 4.32
N ARG A 208 -14.38 -12.46 4.39
CA ARG A 208 -13.93 -11.40 5.32
C ARG A 208 -14.33 -10.00 4.88
N ILE A 209 -14.58 -9.76 3.58
CA ILE A 209 -15.24 -8.55 3.08
C ILE A 209 -16.69 -8.54 3.57
N TYR A 210 -17.48 -9.57 3.24
CA TYR A 210 -18.92 -9.64 3.51
C TYR A 210 -19.29 -9.71 4.99
N LEU A 211 -18.44 -10.30 5.85
CA LEU A 211 -18.60 -10.22 7.31
C LEU A 211 -18.57 -8.79 7.88
N ARG A 212 -18.27 -7.76 7.08
CA ARG A 212 -18.37 -6.34 7.48
C ARG A 212 -19.52 -5.58 6.80
N SER A 213 -20.25 -6.23 5.89
CA SER A 213 -21.34 -5.67 5.09
C SER A 213 -22.65 -6.43 5.32
N PRO A 214 -23.33 -6.23 6.46
CA PRO A 214 -24.64 -6.83 6.72
C PRO A 214 -25.79 -6.16 5.95
N ALA A 215 -25.53 -5.01 5.31
CA ALA A 215 -26.51 -4.29 4.50
C ALA A 215 -26.24 -4.53 3.01
N THR A 216 -26.89 -5.56 2.46
CA THR A 216 -27.04 -5.70 1.01
C THR A 216 -28.02 -4.64 0.52
N ILE A 217 -27.55 -3.62 -0.19
CA ILE A 217 -28.46 -2.80 -1.00
C ILE A 217 -28.64 -3.53 -2.32
N THR A 218 -29.83 -4.13 -2.47
CA THR A 218 -30.31 -4.66 -3.73
C THR A 218 -30.39 -3.53 -4.75
N GLY A 219 -29.66 -3.64 -5.86
CA GLY A 219 -29.97 -2.83 -7.03
C GLY A 219 -31.38 -3.17 -7.52
N GLY A 220 -32.05 -2.20 -8.17
CA GLY A 220 -33.18 -2.55 -9.02
C GLY A 220 -32.71 -3.59 -10.05
N GLU A 221 -33.50 -4.63 -10.29
CA GLU A 221 -33.15 -5.85 -11.06
C GLU A 221 -32.34 -6.94 -10.33
N GLY A 222 -32.11 -6.80 -9.01
CA GLY A 222 -31.83 -7.96 -8.15
C GLY A 222 -30.38 -8.41 -8.08
N GLU A 223 -29.43 -7.69 -8.68
CA GLU A 223 -28.00 -7.88 -8.41
C GLU A 223 -27.58 -7.13 -7.13
N GLU A 224 -26.69 -7.72 -6.34
CA GLU A 224 -26.15 -7.08 -5.12
C GLU A 224 -25.11 -6.03 -5.48
N VAL A 225 -25.34 -4.77 -5.14
CA VAL A 225 -24.37 -3.69 -5.40
C VAL A 225 -23.26 -3.72 -4.36
N LEU A 226 -22.00 -3.87 -4.80
CA LEU A 226 -20.85 -3.69 -3.92
C LEU A 226 -20.51 -2.19 -3.86
N HIS A 227 -20.89 -1.54 -2.76
CA HIS A 227 -20.97 -0.07 -2.71
C HIS A 227 -19.73 0.72 -3.19
N THR A 228 -20.05 1.77 -3.96
CA THR A 228 -19.18 2.68 -4.68
C THR A 228 -18.25 3.50 -3.79
N PHE A 229 -16.94 3.28 -3.95
CA PHE A 229 -15.88 4.16 -3.44
C PHE A 229 -14.71 4.34 -4.43
N LEU A 230 -14.87 3.81 -5.63
CA LEU A 230 -14.03 4.04 -6.80
C LEU A 230 -15.00 4.00 -7.99
N ASP A 231 -15.23 5.14 -8.64
CA ASP A 231 -16.06 5.24 -9.85
C ASP A 231 -15.16 5.28 -11.10
N ALA A 232 -15.75 5.36 -12.29
CA ALA A 232 -15.01 5.41 -13.54
C ALA A 232 -14.01 6.57 -13.62
N VAL A 233 -14.32 7.74 -13.04
CA VAL A 233 -13.46 8.93 -13.05
C VAL A 233 -12.29 8.77 -12.10
N ARG A 234 -12.56 8.37 -10.85
CA ARG A 234 -11.54 8.05 -9.83
C ARG A 234 -10.58 6.97 -10.34
N SER A 235 -11.14 5.93 -10.97
CA SER A 235 -10.38 4.85 -11.63
C SER A 235 -9.55 5.35 -12.81
N ALA A 236 -10.04 6.31 -13.60
CA ALA A 236 -9.28 6.92 -14.69
C ALA A 236 -8.06 7.71 -14.18
N ARG A 237 -8.21 8.44 -13.07
CA ARG A 237 -7.09 9.19 -12.47
C ARG A 237 -6.04 8.29 -11.84
N GLN A 238 -6.46 7.19 -11.20
CA GLN A 238 -5.55 6.13 -10.75
C GLN A 238 -4.75 5.52 -11.92
N ARG A 239 -5.42 5.15 -13.01
CA ARG A 239 -4.77 4.64 -14.22
C ARG A 239 -3.79 5.66 -14.83
N LYS A 240 -4.11 6.95 -14.81
CA LYS A 240 -3.20 8.01 -15.27
C LYS A 240 -1.93 8.13 -14.41
N ALA A 241 -2.05 8.03 -13.08
CA ALA A 241 -0.88 8.01 -12.19
C ALA A 241 0.02 6.80 -12.45
N TYR A 242 -0.58 5.63 -12.69
CA TYR A 242 0.19 4.41 -13.01
C TYR A 242 0.82 4.45 -14.42
N ALA A 243 0.17 5.12 -15.38
CA ALA A 243 0.72 5.36 -16.71
C ALA A 243 1.97 6.26 -16.65
N GLU A 244 1.94 7.37 -15.90
CA GLU A 244 3.12 8.21 -15.65
C GLU A 244 4.25 7.41 -14.97
N TRP A 245 3.94 6.63 -13.94
CA TRP A 245 4.92 5.78 -13.24
C TRP A 245 5.66 4.81 -14.18
N SER A 246 4.94 4.32 -15.19
CA SER A 246 5.43 3.35 -16.17
C SER A 246 6.10 4.01 -17.39
N ALA A 247 6.11 5.34 -17.49
CA ALA A 247 6.67 6.07 -18.61
C ALA A 247 8.18 6.34 -18.42
N THR A 248 8.98 6.11 -19.46
CA THR A 248 10.45 6.28 -19.41
C THR A 248 10.89 7.74 -19.44
N ASP A 249 10.00 8.67 -19.76
CA ASP A 249 10.19 10.12 -19.71
C ASP A 249 9.62 10.75 -18.43
N ASN A 250 9.20 9.93 -17.44
CA ASN A 250 8.73 10.38 -16.14
C ASN A 250 9.80 11.25 -15.44
N PRO A 251 9.57 12.57 -15.25
CA PRO A 251 10.56 13.47 -14.64
C PRO A 251 10.69 13.27 -13.12
N ARG A 252 9.82 12.44 -12.52
CA ARG A 252 9.81 12.07 -11.10
C ARG A 252 10.21 10.60 -10.93
N ASN A 253 11.16 10.16 -11.74
CA ASN A 253 11.70 8.82 -11.77
C ASN A 253 12.13 8.35 -10.37
N SER A 254 11.66 7.18 -9.94
CA SER A 254 12.09 6.57 -8.67
C SER A 254 13.17 5.49 -8.89
N PHE A 255 13.22 4.85 -10.05
CA PHE A 255 14.18 3.81 -10.42
C PHE A 255 15.63 4.32 -10.33
N ASP A 256 15.92 5.42 -11.02
CA ASP A 256 17.26 6.04 -11.03
C ASP A 256 17.63 6.70 -9.69
N ARG A 257 16.64 6.86 -8.79
CA ARG A 257 16.76 7.48 -7.47
C ARG A 257 16.73 6.48 -6.30
N LEU A 258 16.65 5.17 -6.56
CA LEU A 258 16.57 4.15 -5.50
C LEU A 258 17.74 4.23 -4.50
N GLY A 259 18.93 4.63 -4.97
CA GLY A 259 20.12 4.81 -4.12
C GLY A 259 20.01 5.95 -3.11
N GLU A 260 19.01 6.84 -3.23
CA GLU A 260 18.73 7.89 -2.25
C GLU A 260 17.93 7.37 -1.03
N LEU A 261 17.36 6.16 -1.12
CA LEU A 261 16.61 5.52 -0.03
C LEU A 261 17.55 4.93 1.01
N GLY A 262 18.07 5.79 1.90
CA GLY A 262 19.02 5.42 2.96
C GLY A 262 18.43 4.81 4.23
N MET A 263 17.11 4.63 4.31
CA MET A 263 16.44 3.97 5.44
C MET A 263 16.25 2.46 5.19
N PRO A 264 16.11 1.61 6.22
CA PRO A 264 15.82 0.19 6.02
C PRO A 264 14.51 -0.03 5.25
N VAL A 265 14.53 -0.92 4.25
CA VAL A 265 13.41 -1.23 3.37
C VAL A 265 13.08 -2.72 3.35
N LEU A 266 11.81 -3.06 3.58
CA LEU A 266 11.27 -4.41 3.41
C LEU A 266 10.41 -4.50 2.14
N VAL A 267 10.84 -5.32 1.19
CA VAL A 267 10.09 -5.65 -0.03
C VAL A 267 9.31 -6.94 0.20
N LEU A 268 8.01 -6.95 -0.09
CA LEU A 268 7.13 -8.11 0.07
C LEU A 268 6.43 -8.41 -1.24
N ASN A 269 6.44 -9.66 -1.74
CA ASN A 269 5.62 -10.01 -2.90
C ASN A 269 5.19 -11.48 -2.93
N GLY A 270 4.17 -11.80 -3.73
CA GLY A 270 3.90 -13.17 -4.17
C GLY A 270 4.96 -13.69 -5.14
N ASP A 271 5.03 -15.00 -5.34
CA ASP A 271 5.84 -15.65 -6.39
C ASP A 271 5.14 -15.76 -7.75
N ASP A 272 3.83 -15.51 -7.79
CA ASP A 272 2.95 -15.60 -8.97
C ASP A 272 2.10 -14.32 -9.11
N ASP A 273 2.71 -13.14 -8.91
CA ASP A 273 2.03 -11.85 -9.03
C ASP A 273 1.83 -11.44 -10.50
N LEU A 274 0.61 -11.68 -10.98
CA LEU A 274 0.16 -11.38 -12.36
C LEU A 274 -0.04 -9.88 -12.66
N LEU A 275 0.09 -9.00 -11.67
CA LEU A 275 -0.03 -7.54 -11.84
C LEU A 275 1.34 -6.86 -11.73
N ILE A 276 2.12 -7.24 -10.71
CA ILE A 276 3.48 -6.74 -10.48
C ILE A 276 4.45 -7.94 -10.39
N PRO A 277 5.01 -8.40 -11.52
CA PRO A 277 5.87 -9.58 -11.59
C PRO A 277 6.98 -9.57 -10.54
N THR A 278 7.19 -10.71 -9.89
CA THR A 278 8.11 -10.87 -8.75
C THR A 278 9.54 -10.41 -9.05
N SER A 279 9.96 -10.44 -10.32
CA SER A 279 11.24 -9.88 -10.76
C SER A 279 11.44 -8.39 -10.44
N ARG A 280 10.36 -7.58 -10.31
CA ARG A 280 10.45 -6.17 -9.87
C ARG A 280 11.08 -6.02 -8.49
N CYS A 281 11.00 -7.04 -7.62
CA CYS A 281 11.63 -6.99 -6.31
C CYS A 281 13.16 -6.95 -6.40
N TRP A 282 13.77 -7.48 -7.47
CA TRP A 282 15.21 -7.40 -7.68
C TRP A 282 15.69 -6.01 -8.05
N GLU A 283 14.86 -5.21 -8.71
CA GLU A 283 15.17 -3.79 -9.00
C GLU A 283 15.27 -2.98 -7.70
N LEU A 284 14.32 -3.18 -6.78
CA LEU A 284 14.37 -2.58 -5.44
C LEU A 284 15.57 -3.09 -4.63
N LEU A 285 15.82 -4.41 -4.63
CA LEU A 285 16.91 -5.01 -3.85
C LEU A 285 18.31 -4.62 -4.35
N ARG A 286 18.48 -4.34 -5.64
CA ARG A 286 19.74 -3.85 -6.21
C ARG A 286 19.92 -2.35 -6.07
N GLY A 287 18.84 -1.58 -6.21
CA GLY A 287 18.89 -0.12 -6.17
C GLY A 287 18.99 0.48 -4.76
N ILE A 288 18.51 -0.22 -3.74
CA ILE A 288 18.43 0.26 -2.35
C ILE A 288 19.46 -0.47 -1.49
N ALA A 289 20.29 0.29 -0.76
CA ALA A 289 21.43 -0.26 -0.02
C ALA A 289 21.06 -1.14 1.20
N ASP A 290 19.96 -0.84 1.89
CA ASP A 290 19.44 -1.62 3.03
C ASP A 290 18.03 -2.15 2.70
N ALA A 291 17.93 -2.87 1.58
CA ALA A 291 16.71 -3.58 1.20
C ALA A 291 16.77 -5.07 1.54
N GLN A 292 15.63 -5.61 1.94
CA GLN A 292 15.40 -7.02 2.23
C GLN A 292 14.14 -7.48 1.51
N VAL A 293 14.06 -8.75 1.11
CA VAL A 293 12.90 -9.27 0.37
C VAL A 293 12.31 -10.54 0.99
N ILE A 294 10.98 -10.59 1.10
CA ILE A 294 10.23 -11.80 1.46
C ILE A 294 9.24 -12.12 0.34
N ILE A 295 9.47 -13.27 -0.30
CA ILE A 295 8.56 -13.82 -1.30
C ILE A 295 7.64 -14.87 -0.65
N TYR A 296 6.34 -14.74 -0.88
CA TYR A 296 5.31 -15.61 -0.33
C TYR A 296 4.94 -16.70 -1.34
N PRO A 297 5.18 -18.00 -1.03
CA PRO A 297 5.07 -19.06 -2.00
C PRO A 297 3.62 -19.39 -2.36
N ARG A 298 3.39 -19.70 -3.64
CA ARG A 298 2.09 -19.97 -4.28
C ARG A 298 1.08 -18.86 -4.01
N ALA A 299 1.47 -17.60 -4.25
CA ALA A 299 0.63 -16.42 -4.04
C ALA A 299 0.85 -15.37 -5.13
N GLY A 300 -0.22 -14.67 -5.51
CA GLY A 300 -0.17 -13.54 -6.43
C GLY A 300 -0.20 -12.20 -5.70
N HIS A 301 -0.68 -11.15 -6.37
CA HIS A 301 -0.76 -9.80 -5.83
C HIS A 301 -1.46 -9.72 -4.45
N GLY A 302 -2.45 -10.58 -4.23
CA GLY A 302 -3.19 -10.74 -2.98
C GLY A 302 -2.48 -11.54 -1.89
N PHE A 303 -1.15 -11.74 -1.96
CA PHE A 303 -0.38 -12.52 -0.97
C PHE A 303 -0.64 -12.07 0.47
N LEU A 304 -0.84 -10.77 0.71
CA LEU A 304 -1.14 -10.23 2.05
C LEU A 304 -2.58 -10.52 2.54
N TRP A 305 -3.47 -10.94 1.65
CA TRP A 305 -4.80 -11.45 1.99
C TRP A 305 -4.80 -12.97 2.18
N GLN A 306 -3.95 -13.68 1.44
CA GLN A 306 -3.75 -15.12 1.55
C GLN A 306 -3.00 -15.48 2.85
N TYR A 307 -1.93 -14.75 3.16
CA TYR A 307 -1.02 -15.00 4.29
C TYR A 307 -1.05 -13.90 5.36
N ALA A 308 -2.22 -13.28 5.60
CA ALA A 308 -2.37 -12.09 6.44
C ALA A 308 -1.70 -12.15 7.82
N LEU A 309 -1.79 -13.28 8.53
CA LEU A 309 -1.14 -13.44 9.85
C LEU A 309 0.38 -13.55 9.74
N ARG A 310 0.89 -14.25 8.71
CA ARG A 310 2.32 -14.37 8.44
C ARG A 310 2.90 -13.02 8.05
N VAL A 311 2.28 -12.30 7.10
CA VAL A 311 2.66 -10.93 6.71
C VAL A 311 2.69 -10.01 7.93
N ALA A 312 1.67 -10.05 8.80
CA ALA A 312 1.67 -9.22 10.00
C ALA A 312 2.80 -9.57 10.99
N GLY A 313 3.23 -10.83 11.04
CA GLY A 313 4.39 -11.28 11.83
C GLY A 313 5.73 -10.89 11.22
N ASP A 314 5.89 -11.05 9.90
CA ASP A 314 7.09 -10.64 9.14
C ASP A 314 7.28 -9.12 9.18
N VAL A 315 6.20 -8.35 8.98
CA VAL A 315 6.17 -6.89 9.14
C VAL A 315 6.46 -6.48 10.58
N GLY A 316 5.82 -7.13 11.56
CA GLY A 316 6.06 -6.87 12.99
C GLY A 316 7.53 -7.03 13.36
N ARG A 317 8.12 -8.18 12.98
CA ARG A 317 9.57 -8.46 13.07
C ARG A 317 10.39 -7.31 12.51
N PHE A 318 10.30 -7.04 11.21
CA PHE A 318 11.10 -5.99 10.57
C PHE A 318 10.97 -4.62 11.25
N LEU A 319 9.80 -4.28 11.83
CA LEU A 319 9.56 -2.99 12.46
C LEU A 319 10.06 -2.90 13.91
N ASP A 320 10.00 -4.01 14.64
CA ASP A 320 10.44 -4.17 16.03
C ASP A 320 11.94 -4.47 16.12
N GLU A 321 12.46 -5.25 15.18
CA GLU A 321 13.86 -5.65 15.09
C GLU A 321 14.76 -4.43 14.88
N ALA A 322 15.75 -4.31 15.77
CA ALA A 322 17.04 -3.85 15.34
C ALA A 322 17.64 -4.93 14.42
N LEU A 323 17.42 -4.83 13.11
CA LEU A 323 18.25 -5.53 12.11
C LEU A 323 19.62 -4.86 11.95
N GLY A 324 20.18 -4.41 13.08
CA GLY A 324 21.56 -4.73 13.35
C GLY A 324 21.63 -6.23 13.60
N VAL A 325 21.82 -6.99 12.52
CA VAL A 325 22.74 -8.13 12.61
C VAL A 325 24.00 -7.53 13.24
N GLU A 326 24.37 -8.00 14.44
CA GLU A 326 25.71 -7.70 14.95
C GLU A 326 26.66 -8.02 13.81
N ARG A 327 27.40 -7.02 13.33
CA ARG A 327 28.51 -7.27 12.41
C ARG A 327 29.57 -8.00 13.23
N ALA A 328 29.37 -9.31 13.37
CA ALA A 328 30.37 -10.25 13.82
C ALA A 328 31.50 -10.15 12.80
N ILE A 329 32.48 -9.31 13.14
CA ILE A 329 33.76 -9.25 12.47
C ILE A 329 34.42 -10.60 12.75
N LEU A 330 34.46 -11.45 11.72
CA LEU A 330 35.34 -12.61 11.58
C LEU A 330 35.86 -12.60 10.14
#